data_AF-A0A2M7XHI4-F1
#
_entry.id   AF-A0A2M7XHI4-F1
#
_cell.length_a   1.000
_cell.length_b   1.000
_cell.length_c   1.000
_cell.angle_alpha   90.00
_cell.angle_beta   90.00
_cell.angle_gamma   90.00
#
_symmetry.space_group_name_H-M   'P 1'
#
loop_
_entity.id
_entity.type
_entity.pdbx_description
1 polymer ?
#
loop_
_entity_poly.entity_id
_entity_poly.type
_entity_poly.pdbx_seq_one_letter_code
_entity_poly.pdbx_strand_id
1 'polypeptide(L)'
;MEFCNSCFECENCFGCFGLRHKKFCILNKQYTEDEYWQKVDQLKCAMLDRGEYGDFPPMYHSTQYWSGSGASIIYGATQEECQKFGCANFAPGDDGAEGPEIDLSKIELIQTIPDRLDETNIGSLSGKPFRDEIFNRRFGYLKSELAFYQKMKIAPPRQHPTRRIQELYAEMNLAVCEEQYCQKCKKEIMVAKNKNYTERIVYCRDCYFQFLEQNG
;
A
#
# COMPACT_ATOMS: atom_id res chain seq x y z
N MET A 1 17.26 -14.39 -15.80
CA MET A 1 16.14 -13.46 -16.05
C MET A 1 16.48 -12.15 -15.39
N GLU A 2 16.29 -11.03 -16.07
CA GLU A 2 16.72 -9.71 -15.59
C GLU A 2 15.64 -8.67 -15.90
N PHE A 3 15.39 -7.75 -14.95
CA PHE A 3 14.33 -6.73 -15.08
C PHE A 3 12.93 -7.30 -15.42
N CYS A 4 12.66 -8.56 -15.06
CA CYS A 4 11.38 -9.20 -15.32
C CYS A 4 10.48 -9.18 -14.09
N ASN A 5 9.17 -9.00 -14.30
CA ASN A 5 8.16 -9.06 -13.23
C ASN A 5 7.00 -9.99 -13.63
N SER A 6 6.51 -10.80 -12.69
CA SER A 6 5.37 -11.71 -12.92
C SER A 6 5.58 -12.66 -14.11
N CYS A 7 6.81 -13.04 -14.39
CA CYS A 7 7.16 -14.05 -15.40
C CYS A 7 7.30 -15.41 -14.75
N PHE A 8 6.53 -16.40 -15.21
CA PHE A 8 6.51 -17.75 -14.64
C PHE A 8 7.11 -18.74 -15.63
N GLU A 9 8.04 -19.59 -15.17
CA GLU A 9 8.70 -20.60 -15.99
C GLU A 9 9.30 -20.02 -17.30
N CYS A 10 9.89 -18.84 -17.19
CA CYS A 10 10.54 -18.19 -18.32
C CYS A 10 12.07 -18.35 -18.22
N GLU A 11 12.72 -18.46 -19.37
CA GLU A 11 14.19 -18.55 -19.46
C GLU A 11 14.69 -17.45 -20.38
N ASN A 12 15.87 -16.89 -20.10
CA ASN A 12 16.50 -15.88 -20.97
C ASN A 12 15.51 -14.77 -21.38
N CYS A 13 14.93 -14.10 -20.38
CA CYS A 13 14.05 -12.95 -20.59
C CYS A 13 14.66 -11.70 -19.95
N PHE A 14 14.49 -10.57 -20.63
CA PHE A 14 14.98 -9.26 -20.23
C PHE A 14 13.84 -8.23 -20.30
N GLY A 15 13.55 -7.53 -19.20
CA GLY A 15 12.54 -6.47 -19.18
C GLY A 15 11.10 -6.95 -19.44
N CYS A 16 10.78 -8.22 -19.17
CA CYS A 16 9.48 -8.81 -19.51
C CYS A 16 8.48 -8.76 -18.35
N PHE A 17 7.20 -8.63 -18.66
CA PHE A 17 6.10 -8.54 -17.71
C PHE A 17 4.99 -9.56 -18.04
N GLY A 18 4.64 -10.42 -17.09
CA GLY A 18 3.44 -11.27 -17.20
C GLY A 18 3.54 -12.47 -18.15
N LEU A 19 4.75 -12.85 -18.61
CA LEU A 19 4.93 -14.00 -19.50
C LEU A 19 4.84 -15.35 -18.77
N ARG A 20 4.47 -16.41 -19.49
CA ARG A 20 4.45 -17.79 -18.98
C ARG A 20 5.05 -18.76 -19.98
N HIS A 21 5.95 -19.64 -19.54
CA HIS A 21 6.59 -20.68 -20.36
C HIS A 21 7.25 -20.13 -21.65
N LYS A 22 7.92 -18.97 -21.55
CA LYS A 22 8.56 -18.28 -22.68
C LYS A 22 10.08 -18.28 -22.56
N LYS A 23 10.76 -18.25 -23.71
CA LYS A 23 12.21 -18.16 -23.78
C LYS A 23 12.63 -17.08 -24.77
N PHE A 24 13.78 -16.46 -24.51
CA PHE A 24 14.41 -15.48 -25.40
C PHE A 24 13.50 -14.29 -25.71
N CYS A 25 12.99 -13.63 -24.67
CA CYS A 25 12.12 -12.46 -24.80
C CYS A 25 12.79 -11.18 -24.29
N ILE A 26 12.61 -10.07 -25.03
CA ILE A 26 13.02 -8.73 -24.61
C ILE A 26 11.79 -7.84 -24.70
N LEU A 27 11.41 -7.18 -23.60
CA LEU A 27 10.20 -6.32 -23.51
C LEU A 27 8.94 -7.04 -24.05
N ASN A 28 8.72 -8.28 -23.61
CA ASN A 28 7.65 -9.18 -24.05
C ASN A 28 7.68 -9.64 -25.51
N LYS A 29 8.65 -9.20 -26.33
CA LYS A 29 8.81 -9.68 -27.70
C LYS A 29 9.76 -10.87 -27.73
N GLN A 30 9.34 -11.97 -28.37
CA GLN A 30 10.15 -13.18 -28.53
C GLN A 30 11.10 -13.02 -29.72
N TYR A 31 12.34 -13.48 -29.54
CA TYR A 31 13.41 -13.46 -30.53
C TYR A 31 13.96 -14.87 -30.73
N THR A 32 14.71 -15.06 -31.81
CA THR A 32 15.61 -16.21 -31.91
C THR A 32 16.74 -16.08 -30.88
N GLU A 33 17.40 -17.19 -30.55
CA GLU A 33 18.48 -17.21 -29.57
C GLU A 33 19.64 -16.29 -29.95
N ASP A 34 20.09 -16.35 -31.21
CA ASP A 34 21.20 -15.53 -31.71
C ASP A 34 20.86 -14.02 -31.65
N GLU A 35 19.66 -13.64 -32.10
CA GLU A 35 19.20 -12.25 -32.05
C GLU A 35 19.02 -11.75 -30.62
N TYR A 36 18.55 -12.63 -29.71
CA TYR A 36 18.37 -12.29 -28.30
C TYR A 36 19.71 -11.92 -27.67
N TRP A 37 20.73 -12.76 -27.83
CA TRP A 37 22.04 -12.51 -27.21
C TRP A 37 22.70 -11.22 -27.74
N GLN A 38 22.63 -10.98 -29.05
CA GLN A 38 23.14 -9.73 -29.65
C GLN A 38 22.43 -8.50 -29.10
N LYS A 39 21.10 -8.54 -28.99
CA LYS A 39 20.31 -7.40 -28.49
C LYS A 39 20.50 -7.16 -27.00
N VAL A 40 20.54 -8.23 -26.20
CA VAL A 40 20.76 -8.11 -24.76
C VAL A 40 22.16 -7.55 -24.49
N ASP A 41 23.19 -7.99 -25.21
CA ASP A 41 24.54 -7.46 -25.04
C ASP A 41 24.60 -5.94 -25.33
N GLN A 42 24.01 -5.51 -26.46
CA GLN A 42 23.90 -4.09 -26.81
C GLN A 42 23.15 -3.28 -25.74
N LEU A 43 22.03 -3.80 -25.24
CA LEU A 43 21.23 -3.15 -24.20
C LEU A 43 22.02 -3.02 -22.89
N LYS A 44 22.70 -4.09 -22.48
CA LYS A 44 23.51 -4.12 -21.26
C LYS A 44 24.67 -3.15 -21.33
N CYS A 45 25.42 -3.14 -22.44
CA CYS A 45 26.50 -2.19 -22.65
C CYS A 45 25.99 -0.75 -22.54
N ALA A 46 24.89 -0.43 -23.25
CA ALA A 46 24.32 0.91 -23.20
C ALA A 46 23.81 1.30 -21.80
N MET A 47 23.27 0.35 -21.02
CA MET A 47 22.86 0.60 -19.64
C MET A 47 24.05 0.75 -18.69
N LEU A 48 25.12 -0.03 -18.87
CA LEU A 48 26.36 0.09 -18.10
C LEU A 48 27.02 1.45 -18.35
N ASP A 49 27.10 1.91 -19.59
CA ASP A 49 27.63 3.22 -19.96
C ASP A 49 26.84 4.37 -19.30
N ARG A 50 25.52 4.18 -19.11
CA ARG A 50 24.65 5.13 -18.39
C ARG A 50 24.62 4.93 -16.87
N GLY A 51 25.25 3.88 -16.34
CA GLY A 51 25.17 3.52 -14.92
C GLY A 51 23.80 3.04 -14.46
N GLU A 52 22.95 2.55 -15.37
CA GLU A 52 21.58 2.09 -15.11
C GLU A 52 21.49 0.58 -14.87
N TYR A 53 22.53 -0.18 -15.24
CA TYR A 53 22.50 -1.63 -15.16
C TYR A 53 22.80 -2.13 -13.74
N GLY A 54 21.87 -2.90 -13.17
CA GLY A 54 21.99 -3.51 -11.84
C GLY A 54 21.12 -2.82 -10.78
N ASP A 55 20.72 -1.58 -11.03
CA ASP A 55 19.76 -0.85 -10.21
C ASP A 55 18.32 -1.07 -10.68
N PHE A 56 17.35 -0.76 -9.81
CA PHE A 56 15.96 -0.69 -10.23
C PHE A 56 15.76 0.50 -11.18
N PRO A 57 14.81 0.40 -12.14
CA PRO A 57 14.43 1.55 -12.96
C PRO A 57 14.10 2.76 -12.07
N PRO A 58 14.43 3.98 -12.52
CA PRO A 58 14.12 5.19 -11.77
C PRO A 58 12.66 5.26 -11.31
N MET A 59 12.42 5.86 -10.15
CA MET A 59 11.09 5.89 -9.52
C MET A 59 10.01 6.58 -10.34
N TYR A 60 10.36 7.46 -11.29
CA TYR A 60 9.39 8.06 -12.21
C TYR A 60 8.77 7.05 -13.19
N HIS A 61 9.34 5.85 -13.33
CA HIS A 61 8.73 4.72 -14.06
C HIS A 61 7.72 3.93 -13.20
N SER A 62 7.62 4.21 -11.89
CA SER A 62 6.61 3.60 -11.04
C SER A 62 5.22 4.05 -11.46
N THR A 63 4.33 3.08 -11.68
CA THR A 63 2.89 3.34 -11.88
C THR A 63 2.15 3.61 -10.57
N GLN A 64 2.83 3.43 -9.42
CA GLN A 64 2.26 3.63 -8.10
C GLN A 64 2.71 4.97 -7.53
N TYR A 65 1.75 5.72 -7.00
CA TYR A 65 2.00 6.97 -6.30
C TYR A 65 2.55 6.72 -4.90
N TRP A 66 3.33 7.69 -4.41
CA TRP A 66 4.11 7.56 -3.18
C TRP A 66 3.29 7.22 -1.94
N SER A 67 2.21 7.96 -1.68
CA SER A 67 1.44 7.82 -0.44
C SER A 67 0.74 6.47 -0.30
N GLY A 68 0.42 5.81 -1.42
CA GLY A 68 -0.14 4.46 -1.46
C GLY A 68 0.91 3.35 -1.62
N SER A 69 2.20 3.70 -1.69
CA SER A 69 3.28 2.74 -1.88
C SER A 69 3.64 1.98 -0.60
N GLY A 70 4.22 0.79 -0.75
CA GLY A 70 4.80 0.05 0.36
C GLY A 70 5.94 0.81 1.04
N ALA A 71 6.66 1.67 0.33
CA ALA A 71 7.70 2.52 0.92
C ALA A 71 7.11 3.42 2.02
N SER A 72 6.02 4.13 1.70
CA SER A 72 5.31 4.98 2.66
C SER A 72 4.63 4.16 3.77
N ILE A 73 3.88 3.11 3.40
CA ILE A 73 3.00 2.39 4.33
C ILE A 73 3.76 1.42 5.23
N ILE A 74 4.69 0.63 4.67
CA ILE A 74 5.36 -0.48 5.36
C ILE A 74 6.70 -0.02 5.93
N TYR A 75 7.45 0.80 5.20
CA TYR A 75 8.78 1.27 5.61
C TYR A 75 8.76 2.65 6.27
N GLY A 76 7.63 3.36 6.24
CA GLY A 76 7.51 4.68 6.86
C GLY A 76 8.30 5.78 6.14
N ALA A 77 8.54 5.61 4.84
CA ALA A 77 9.29 6.58 4.04
C ALA A 77 8.56 7.94 3.98
N THR A 78 9.33 9.01 4.07
CA THR A 78 8.88 10.40 4.20
C THR A 78 8.58 11.05 2.85
N GLN A 79 7.88 12.18 2.88
CA GLN A 79 7.64 12.97 1.67
C GLN A 79 8.91 13.66 1.14
N GLU A 80 9.89 13.92 2.00
CA GLU A 80 11.19 14.47 1.58
C GLU A 80 11.97 13.44 0.75
N GLU A 81 11.94 12.17 1.17
CA GLU A 81 12.51 11.06 0.41
C GLU A 81 11.83 10.91 -0.96
N CYS A 82 10.50 11.05 -1.03
CA CYS A 82 9.76 11.07 -2.30
C CYS A 82 10.32 12.09 -3.29
N GLN A 83 10.59 13.31 -2.82
CA GLN A 83 11.11 14.40 -3.67
C GLN A 83 12.54 14.10 -4.12
N LYS A 84 13.39 13.58 -3.22
CA LYS A 84 14.76 13.18 -3.53
C LYS A 84 14.83 12.10 -4.62
N PHE A 85 13.90 11.15 -4.58
CA PHE A 85 13.85 10.05 -5.55
C PHE A 85 13.07 10.37 -6.83
N GLY A 86 12.44 11.55 -6.92
CA GLY A 86 11.65 11.95 -8.09
C GLY A 86 10.41 11.07 -8.29
N CYS A 87 9.81 10.56 -7.22
CA CYS A 87 8.65 9.68 -7.30
C CYS A 87 7.40 10.45 -7.67
N ALA A 88 6.46 9.78 -8.36
CA ALA A 88 5.12 10.31 -8.55
C ALA A 88 4.39 10.42 -7.20
N ASN A 89 3.92 11.61 -6.86
CA ASN A 89 3.10 11.85 -5.69
C ASN A 89 2.02 12.87 -6.06
N PHE A 90 0.80 12.38 -6.24
CA PHE A 90 -0.38 13.18 -6.56
C PHE A 90 -1.49 12.82 -5.58
N ALA A 91 -2.40 13.74 -5.29
CA ALA A 91 -3.59 13.38 -4.55
C ALA A 91 -4.52 12.62 -5.51
N PRO A 92 -5.08 11.45 -5.13
CA PRO A 92 -5.98 10.70 -6.01
C PRO A 92 -7.19 11.50 -6.52
N GLY A 93 -7.53 12.64 -5.90
CA GLY A 93 -8.60 13.51 -6.35
C GLY A 93 -8.23 14.53 -7.44
N ASP A 94 -6.93 14.78 -7.68
CA ASP A 94 -6.45 15.89 -8.53
C ASP A 94 -6.84 15.72 -10.01
N ASP A 95 -6.96 14.47 -10.49
CA ASP A 95 -7.31 14.15 -11.88
C ASP A 95 -8.79 13.76 -12.08
N GLY A 96 -9.67 14.15 -11.15
CA GLY A 96 -11.10 13.86 -11.26
C GLY A 96 -11.46 12.38 -11.02
N ALA A 97 -10.55 11.59 -10.43
CA ALA A 97 -10.81 10.19 -10.07
C ALA A 97 -11.73 10.05 -8.84
N GLU A 98 -12.41 11.13 -8.44
CA GLU A 98 -13.47 11.12 -7.42
C GLU A 98 -14.86 10.86 -8.01
N GLY A 99 -14.98 10.68 -9.33
CA GLY A 99 -16.25 10.59 -10.03
C GLY A 99 -16.79 11.97 -10.42
N PRO A 100 -18.03 12.04 -10.93
CA PRO A 100 -18.60 13.29 -11.44
C PRO A 100 -18.62 14.40 -10.38
N GLU A 101 -18.56 15.66 -10.81
CA GLU A 101 -18.80 16.79 -9.92
C GLU A 101 -20.21 16.71 -9.36
N ILE A 102 -20.33 16.77 -8.03
CA ILE A 102 -21.61 16.77 -7.34
C ILE A 102 -21.59 17.96 -6.39
N ASP A 103 -22.72 18.66 -6.33
CA ASP A 103 -22.97 19.70 -5.35
C ASP A 103 -22.81 19.13 -3.92
N LEU A 104 -21.77 19.61 -3.22
CA LEU A 104 -21.40 19.15 -1.88
C LEU A 104 -22.52 19.39 -0.86
N SER A 105 -23.43 20.34 -1.10
CA SER A 105 -24.59 20.60 -0.24
C SER A 105 -25.64 19.49 -0.28
N LYS A 106 -25.56 18.60 -1.28
CA LYS A 106 -26.49 17.47 -1.47
C LYS A 106 -25.93 16.14 -0.95
N ILE A 107 -24.73 16.15 -0.37
CA ILE A 107 -24.09 14.96 0.19
C ILE A 107 -24.64 14.74 1.59
N GLU A 108 -25.04 13.50 1.89
CA GLU A 108 -25.52 13.13 3.20
C GLU A 108 -24.38 13.21 4.23
N LEU A 109 -24.73 13.72 5.41
CA LEU A 109 -23.82 13.81 6.53
C LEU A 109 -23.48 12.43 7.08
N ILE A 110 -22.24 12.20 7.49
CA ILE A 110 -21.78 10.93 8.07
C ILE A 110 -22.61 10.54 9.31
N GLN A 111 -23.11 11.53 10.07
CA GLN A 111 -23.94 11.32 11.25
C GLN A 111 -25.29 10.65 10.92
N THR A 112 -25.74 10.68 9.67
CA THR A 112 -26.99 10.02 9.24
C THR A 112 -26.86 8.50 9.17
N ILE A 113 -25.62 7.97 9.20
CA ILE A 113 -25.35 6.53 9.17
C ILE A 113 -25.59 5.96 10.56
N PRO A 114 -26.63 5.11 10.76
CA PRO A 114 -26.93 4.52 12.06
C PRO A 114 -25.94 3.41 12.43
N ASP A 115 -25.75 3.16 13.72
CA ASP A 115 -24.94 2.03 14.21
C ASP A 115 -25.57 0.67 13.92
N ARG A 116 -26.90 0.61 13.85
CA ARG A 116 -27.66 -0.62 13.56
C ARG A 116 -28.50 -0.41 12.32
N LEU A 117 -28.32 -1.30 11.34
CA LEU A 117 -29.11 -1.31 10.12
C LEU A 117 -30.39 -2.12 10.30
N ASP A 118 -31.47 -1.62 9.71
CA ASP A 118 -32.72 -2.33 9.48
C ASP A 118 -33.04 -2.34 7.97
N GLU A 119 -34.15 -2.99 7.57
CA GLU A 119 -34.54 -3.09 6.16
C GLU A 119 -34.84 -1.72 5.53
N THR A 120 -35.33 -0.75 6.30
CA THR A 120 -35.64 0.61 5.84
C THR A 120 -34.38 1.42 5.54
N ASN A 121 -33.33 1.28 6.34
CA ASN A 121 -32.09 2.02 6.20
C ASN A 121 -31.21 1.49 5.07
N ILE A 122 -31.27 0.20 4.74
CA ILE A 122 -30.49 -0.37 3.62
C ILE A 122 -30.88 0.30 2.29
N GLY A 123 -32.18 0.46 2.04
CA GLY A 123 -32.68 1.11 0.83
C GLY A 123 -32.32 2.59 0.76
N SER A 124 -32.34 3.29 1.90
CA SER A 124 -32.03 4.71 1.98
C SER A 124 -30.53 5.01 1.80
N LEU A 125 -29.64 4.15 2.30
CA LEU A 125 -28.20 4.39 2.27
C LEU A 125 -27.51 3.90 0.98
N SER A 126 -28.06 2.85 0.35
CA SER A 126 -27.45 2.22 -0.84
C SER A 126 -27.38 3.20 -2.01
N GLY A 127 -26.19 3.36 -2.60
CA GLY A 127 -25.98 4.20 -3.79
C GLY A 127 -25.99 5.71 -3.54
N LYS A 128 -26.17 6.17 -2.28
CA LYS A 128 -25.98 7.58 -1.93
C LYS A 128 -24.50 7.90 -1.70
N PRO A 129 -24.02 9.09 -2.11
CA PRO A 129 -22.69 9.56 -1.78
C PRO A 129 -22.65 10.10 -0.34
N PHE A 130 -21.62 9.71 0.39
CA PHE A 130 -21.18 10.25 1.67
C PHE A 130 -19.79 10.87 1.49
N ARG A 131 -19.39 11.79 2.36
CA ARG A 131 -18.05 12.40 2.32
C ARG A 131 -17.36 12.23 3.65
N ASP A 132 -16.13 11.72 3.62
CA ASP A 132 -15.21 11.74 4.75
C ASP A 132 -14.55 13.12 4.83
N GLU A 133 -14.87 13.92 5.84
CA GLU A 133 -14.38 15.29 5.98
C GLU A 133 -12.87 15.37 6.21
N ILE A 134 -12.30 14.38 6.91
CA ILE A 134 -10.87 14.35 7.24
C ILE A 134 -10.07 13.85 6.04
N PHE A 135 -10.53 12.79 5.38
CA PHE A 135 -9.87 12.29 4.17
C PHE A 135 -10.17 13.14 2.93
N ASN A 136 -11.17 14.02 3.03
CA ASN A 136 -11.69 14.86 1.97
C ASN A 136 -12.10 14.07 0.70
N ARG A 137 -12.68 12.87 0.87
CA ARG A 137 -13.11 12.03 -0.26
C ARG A 137 -14.50 11.46 -0.08
N ARG A 138 -15.17 11.24 -1.21
CA ARG A 138 -16.50 10.65 -1.28
C ARG A 138 -16.43 9.13 -1.28
N PHE A 139 -17.41 8.50 -0.64
CA PHE A 139 -17.62 7.05 -0.69
C PHE A 139 -19.13 6.76 -0.66
N GLY A 140 -19.50 5.53 -0.95
CA GLY A 140 -20.88 5.07 -0.88
C GLY A 140 -20.91 3.59 -0.59
N TYR A 141 -22.10 3.08 -0.26
CA TYR A 141 -22.29 1.68 0.05
C TYR A 141 -22.98 0.93 -1.08
N LEU A 142 -22.56 -0.33 -1.26
CA LEU A 142 -23.30 -1.28 -2.07
C LEU A 142 -24.44 -1.92 -1.25
N LYS A 143 -25.55 -2.25 -1.90
CA LYS A 143 -26.66 -2.96 -1.23
C LYS A 143 -26.22 -4.27 -0.56
N SER A 144 -25.33 -5.01 -1.22
CA SER A 144 -24.75 -6.26 -0.70
C SER A 144 -23.87 -6.04 0.54
N GLU A 145 -23.14 -4.92 0.59
CA GLU A 145 -22.31 -4.53 1.72
C GLU A 145 -23.17 -4.18 2.95
N LEU A 146 -24.24 -3.40 2.76
CA LEU A 146 -25.17 -3.07 3.85
C LEU A 146 -25.92 -4.30 4.37
N ALA A 147 -26.33 -5.21 3.48
CA ALA A 147 -26.94 -6.48 3.88
C ALA A 147 -25.98 -7.35 4.70
N PHE A 148 -24.68 -7.33 4.37
CA PHE A 148 -23.65 -7.99 5.17
C PHE A 148 -23.53 -7.39 6.56
N TYR A 149 -23.46 -6.05 6.68
CA TYR A 149 -23.40 -5.36 7.96
C TYR A 149 -24.61 -5.65 8.86
N GLN A 150 -25.81 -5.65 8.28
CA GLN A 150 -27.03 -6.03 8.98
C GLN A 150 -26.97 -7.47 9.50
N LYS A 151 -26.61 -8.43 8.64
CA LYS A 151 -26.54 -9.86 8.99
C LYS A 151 -25.54 -10.12 10.10
N MET A 152 -24.37 -9.47 10.04
CA MET A 152 -23.29 -9.62 11.02
C MET A 152 -23.50 -8.78 12.27
N LYS A 153 -24.54 -7.92 12.31
CA LYS A 153 -24.83 -6.99 13.42
C LYS A 153 -23.65 -6.06 13.73
N ILE A 154 -22.98 -5.58 12.69
CA ILE A 154 -21.85 -4.64 12.79
C ILE A 154 -22.24 -3.28 12.20
N ALA A 155 -21.71 -2.22 12.80
CA ALA A 155 -21.96 -0.86 12.33
C ALA A 155 -21.27 -0.61 10.97
N PRO A 156 -21.94 0.05 10.02
CA PRO A 156 -21.31 0.45 8.77
C PRO A 156 -20.16 1.45 9.02
N PRO A 157 -19.07 1.37 8.27
CA PRO A 157 -17.92 2.25 8.44
C PRO A 157 -18.28 3.68 8.02
N ARG A 158 -17.97 4.64 8.88
CA ARG A 158 -18.19 6.08 8.65
C ARG A 158 -17.05 6.80 7.92
N GLN A 159 -15.98 6.08 7.63
CA GLN A 159 -14.76 6.58 7.01
C GLN A 159 -14.58 6.00 5.62
N HIS A 160 -13.89 6.75 4.76
CA HIS A 160 -13.55 6.30 3.42
C HIS A 160 -12.75 4.97 3.45
N PRO A 161 -13.02 4.01 2.56
CA PRO A 161 -12.34 2.70 2.56
C PRO A 161 -10.80 2.77 2.57
N THR A 162 -10.20 3.63 1.74
CA THR A 162 -8.75 3.82 1.71
C THR A 162 -8.19 4.33 3.04
N ARG A 163 -8.89 5.25 3.71
CA ARG A 163 -8.47 5.76 5.02
C ARG A 163 -8.51 4.65 6.07
N ARG A 164 -9.55 3.82 6.09
CA ARG A 164 -9.63 2.66 6.99
C ARG A 164 -8.46 1.69 6.79
N ILE A 165 -8.08 1.46 5.54
CA ILE A 165 -6.93 0.63 5.20
C ILE A 165 -5.63 1.28 5.70
N GLN A 166 -5.46 2.59 5.51
CA GLN A 166 -4.28 3.32 6.01
C GLN A 166 -4.19 3.32 7.54
N GLU A 167 -5.31 3.55 8.23
CA GLU A 167 -5.38 3.48 9.70
C GLU A 167 -5.05 2.07 10.20
N LEU A 168 -5.60 1.02 9.54
CA LEU A 168 -5.26 -0.37 9.86
C LEU A 168 -3.75 -0.64 9.70
N TYR A 169 -3.12 -0.17 8.63
CA TYR A 169 -1.67 -0.32 8.46
C TYR A 169 -0.87 0.51 9.46
N ALA A 170 -1.38 1.65 9.93
CA ALA A 170 -0.71 2.47 10.93
C ALA A 170 -0.64 1.80 12.31
N GLU A 171 -1.54 0.85 12.61
CA GLU A 171 -1.48 0.01 13.82
C GLU A 171 -0.35 -1.03 13.76
N MET A 172 0.13 -1.37 12.56
CA MET A 172 1.21 -2.33 12.36
C MET A 172 2.57 -1.72 12.72
N ASN A 173 3.52 -2.56 13.14
CA ASN A 173 4.91 -2.16 13.17
C ASN A 173 5.46 -2.03 11.73
N LEU A 174 6.32 -1.04 11.53
CA LEU A 174 7.04 -0.85 10.28
C LEU A 174 8.05 -1.98 10.06
N ALA A 175 8.38 -2.25 8.80
CA ALA A 175 9.48 -3.16 8.43
C ALA A 175 10.86 -2.51 8.62
N VAL A 176 10.97 -1.57 9.56
CA VAL A 176 12.20 -0.87 9.92
C VAL A 176 12.40 -1.06 11.42
N CYS A 177 13.53 -1.61 11.81
CA CYS A 177 13.88 -1.80 13.21
C CYS A 177 14.83 -0.71 13.70
N GLU A 178 14.81 -0.47 14.99
CA GLU A 178 15.76 0.36 15.71
C GLU A 178 16.30 -0.37 16.93
N GLU A 179 17.52 0.00 17.31
CA GLU A 179 18.14 -0.44 18.56
C GLU A 179 17.48 0.31 19.72
N GLN A 180 16.96 -0.44 20.67
CA GLN A 180 16.33 0.06 21.88
C GLN A 180 16.80 -0.75 23.09
N TYR A 181 16.57 -0.23 24.28
CA TYR A 181 16.91 -0.93 25.52
C TYR A 181 15.65 -1.41 26.24
N CYS A 182 15.68 -2.66 26.71
CA CYS A 182 14.64 -3.18 27.59
C CYS A 182 14.50 -2.28 28.82
N GLN A 183 13.31 -1.79 29.11
CA GLN A 183 13.11 -0.84 30.21
C GLN A 183 13.44 -1.45 31.59
N LYS A 184 13.25 -2.76 31.77
CA LYS A 184 13.46 -3.48 33.04
C LYS A 184 14.93 -3.86 33.27
N CYS A 185 15.54 -4.58 32.34
CA CYS A 185 16.91 -5.10 32.51
C CYS A 185 17.99 -4.33 31.75
N LYS A 186 17.62 -3.28 31.00
CA LYS A 186 18.52 -2.43 30.19
C LYS A 186 19.33 -3.18 29.12
N LYS A 187 18.95 -4.42 28.79
CA LYS A 187 19.54 -5.17 27.67
C LYS A 187 19.15 -4.53 26.34
N GLU A 188 20.13 -4.41 25.46
CA GLU A 188 19.94 -3.97 24.07
C GLU A 188 19.14 -5.01 23.27
N ILE A 189 18.16 -4.52 22.51
CA ILE A 189 17.23 -5.31 21.70
C ILE A 189 16.86 -4.56 20.43
N MET A 190 16.58 -5.32 19.37
CA MET A 190 16.03 -4.77 18.13
C MET A 190 14.51 -4.73 18.19
N VAL A 191 13.93 -3.58 17.88
CA VAL A 191 12.48 -3.35 17.95
C VAL A 191 12.02 -2.72 16.65
N ALA A 192 10.98 -3.29 16.04
CA ALA A 192 10.35 -2.72 14.85
C ALA A 192 9.67 -1.40 15.20
N LYS A 193 9.94 -0.31 14.49
CA LYS A 193 9.32 1.00 14.74
C LYS A 193 7.80 0.94 14.60
N ASN A 194 7.08 1.82 15.28
CA ASN A 194 5.64 1.99 15.08
C ASN A 194 5.33 3.47 14.90
N LYS A 195 4.41 3.78 13.97
CA LYS A 195 4.07 5.16 13.63
C LYS A 195 3.15 5.81 14.65
N ASN A 196 2.19 5.06 15.20
CA ASN A 196 1.19 5.56 16.14
C ASN A 196 1.68 5.45 17.59
N TYR A 197 2.42 4.39 17.91
CA TYR A 197 2.90 4.09 19.26
C TYR A 197 4.42 4.33 19.37
N THR A 198 4.83 5.59 19.20
CA THR A 198 6.23 6.01 19.32
C THR A 198 6.73 5.91 20.76
N GLU A 199 5.87 6.25 21.73
CA GLU A 199 6.16 6.17 23.17
C GLU A 199 5.55 4.90 23.75
N ARG A 200 6.30 3.80 23.74
CA ARG A 200 5.85 2.53 24.31
C ARG A 200 6.90 1.88 25.19
N ILE A 201 6.41 1.11 26.16
CA ILE A 201 7.24 0.29 27.03
C ILE A 201 7.76 -0.89 26.22
N VAL A 202 9.08 -0.99 26.14
CA VAL A 202 9.75 -2.09 25.44
C VAL A 202 10.40 -3.01 26.46
N TYR A 203 10.04 -4.30 26.41
CA TYR A 203 10.69 -5.34 27.18
C TYR A 203 11.40 -6.34 26.25
N CYS A 204 12.53 -6.87 26.71
CA CYS A 204 13.07 -8.09 26.10
C CYS A 204 12.11 -9.25 26.35
N ARG A 205 12.24 -10.32 25.55
CA ARG A 205 11.38 -11.51 25.62
C ARG A 205 11.19 -12.03 27.05
N ASP A 206 12.27 -12.19 27.81
CA ASP A 206 12.22 -12.75 29.16
C ASP A 206 11.50 -11.83 30.15
N CYS A 207 11.78 -10.52 30.07
CA CYS A 207 11.11 -9.52 30.92
C CYS A 207 9.63 -9.37 30.55
N TYR A 208 9.28 -9.52 29.27
CA TYR A 208 7.90 -9.51 28.81
C TYR A 208 7.11 -10.71 29.35
N PHE A 209 7.69 -11.92 29.31
CA PHE A 209 7.04 -13.10 29.88
C PHE A 209 6.83 -12.99 31.39
N GLN A 210 7.84 -12.52 32.13
CA GLN A 210 7.67 -12.25 33.57
C GLN A 210 6.59 -11.19 33.84
N PHE A 211 6.48 -10.16 32.99
CA PHE A 211 5.44 -9.16 33.10
C PHE A 211 4.04 -9.76 32.90
N LEU A 212 3.88 -10.61 31.88
CA LEU A 212 2.62 -11.31 31.62
C LEU A 212 2.23 -12.25 32.77
N GLU A 213 3.17 -13.01 33.33
CA GLU A 213 2.88 -13.90 34.46
C GLU A 213 2.42 -13.15 35.72
N GLN A 214 2.81 -11.87 35.87
CA GLN A 214 2.45 -11.04 37.01
C GLN A 214 1.16 -10.25 36.81
N ASN A 215 0.73 -10.00 35.57
CA ASN A 215 -0.35 -9.06 35.24
C ASN A 215 -1.43 -9.62 34.30
N GLY A 216 -1.25 -10.84 33.77
CA GLY A 216 -2.20 -11.54 32.90
C GLY A 216 -3.06 -12.54 33.67
#